data_AF-Q7PMX9-F1
#
_entry.id   AF-Q7PMX9-F1
#
_cell.length_a   1.000
_cell.length_b   1.000
_cell.length_c   1.000
_cell.angle_alpha   90.00
_cell.angle_beta   90.00
_cell.angle_gamma   90.00
#
_symmetry.space_group_name_H-M   'P 1'
#
loop_
_entity.id
_entity.type
_entity.pdbx_description
1 polymer ?
#
loop_
_entity_poly.entity_id
_entity_poly.type
_entity_poly.pdbx_seq_one_letter_code
_entity_poly.pdbx_strand_id
1 'polypeptide(L)'
;MKFRAVMNDGINIKEFLNVISTFSRMQKNLIINVQPSKLLLQIESEAYDGQYLWCEIDATLRDGFFSEYLMDGIDTEHNQIYMTCLAASFLRALSYVRNNAVEYIKLKLIKTHMPCLAVEMSTTITNDQDVLTPKIQHAIPVTVVPRSEWNQYAIPLEVEYDLSIAMPAGKSLRGLLDKKKNLAPTVTLYATTNDELSLVVETEVVTVASHYRNLKCVPAHKPGPDADSNPTNLSEACCRVDTKKLATLFETINFYDVIMTANIRHEQALNIRFDMRQHAFVNYILPATNFE
;
A
#
# COMPACT_ATOMS: atom_id res chain seq x y z
N MET A 1 4.44 11.98 -23.25
CA MET A 1 4.61 11.73 -21.80
C MET A 1 4.99 13.00 -21.04
N LYS A 2 4.05 13.50 -20.24
CA LYS A 2 4.24 14.55 -19.23
C LYS A 2 3.53 14.11 -17.95
N PHE A 3 4.09 14.47 -16.81
CA PHE A 3 3.45 14.23 -15.52
C PHE A 3 3.81 15.35 -14.55
N ARG A 4 2.81 15.86 -13.84
CA ARG A 4 2.93 16.80 -12.74
C ARG A 4 1.83 16.52 -11.72
N ALA A 5 2.20 16.39 -10.45
CA ALA A 5 1.25 16.32 -9.34
C ALA A 5 1.70 17.25 -8.19
N VAL A 6 0.76 17.87 -7.49
CA VAL A 6 1.02 18.75 -6.34
C VAL A 6 0.21 18.27 -5.13
N MET A 7 0.87 18.19 -3.99
CA MET A 7 0.27 17.98 -2.67
C MET A 7 0.56 19.23 -1.84
N ASN A 8 -0.46 19.85 -1.25
CA ASN A 8 -0.34 21.06 -0.41
C ASN A 8 -0.93 20.89 1.00
N ASP A 9 -1.54 19.74 1.29
CA ASP A 9 -2.00 19.40 2.62
C ASP A 9 -0.89 18.67 3.40
N GLY A 10 -0.56 19.19 4.58
CA GLY A 10 0.54 18.67 5.40
C GLY A 10 0.32 17.24 5.90
N ILE A 11 -0.93 16.80 6.04
CA ILE A 11 -1.26 15.42 6.44
C ILE A 11 -1.01 14.49 5.25
N ASN A 12 -1.54 14.82 4.06
CA ASN A 12 -1.31 14.05 2.83
C ASN A 12 0.18 13.94 2.49
N ILE A 13 0.94 15.03 2.67
CA ILE A 13 2.39 15.06 2.46
C ILE A 13 3.11 14.05 3.37
N LYS A 14 2.79 14.04 4.68
CA LYS A 14 3.39 13.09 5.63
C LYS A 14 2.92 11.67 5.36
N GLU A 15 1.67 11.51 4.96
CA GLU A 15 1.11 10.20 4.62
C GLU A 15 1.79 9.60 3.38
N PHE A 16 2.04 10.42 2.35
CA PHE A 16 2.81 10.03 1.18
C PHE A 16 4.24 9.60 1.55
N LEU A 17 4.91 10.36 2.43
CA LEU A 17 6.21 9.96 2.98
C LEU A 17 6.13 8.60 3.69
N ASN A 18 5.09 8.35 4.49
CA ASN A 18 4.92 7.07 5.19
C ASN A 18 4.75 5.90 4.22
N VAL A 19 3.93 6.06 3.16
CA VAL A 19 3.78 5.06 2.09
C VAL A 19 5.13 4.74 1.44
N ILE A 20 5.85 5.76 0.96
CA ILE A 20 7.17 5.56 0.33
C ILE A 20 8.16 4.93 1.32
N SER A 21 8.08 5.31 2.60
CA SER A 21 8.93 4.74 3.65
C SER A 21 8.66 3.25 3.88
N THR A 22 7.38 2.85 3.95
CA THR A 22 6.97 1.44 4.03
C THR A 22 7.50 0.67 2.82
N PHE A 23 7.25 1.16 1.60
CA PHE A 23 7.59 0.45 0.38
C PHE A 23 9.11 0.28 0.24
N SER A 24 9.89 1.29 0.63
CA SER A 24 11.36 1.24 0.60
C SER A 24 11.99 0.22 1.56
N ARG A 25 11.25 -0.21 2.59
CA ARG A 25 11.69 -1.27 3.51
C ARG A 25 11.22 -2.65 3.05
N MET A 26 10.17 -2.71 2.25
CA MET A 26 9.61 -3.96 1.72
C MET A 26 10.39 -4.43 0.50
N GLN A 27 10.69 -3.53 -0.45
CA GLN A 27 11.37 -3.87 -1.71
C GLN A 27 12.31 -2.76 -2.18
N LYS A 28 13.29 -3.17 -2.99
CA LYS A 28 14.31 -2.26 -3.55
C LYS A 28 13.73 -1.34 -4.62
N ASN A 29 12.93 -1.91 -5.52
CA ASN A 29 12.35 -1.20 -6.65
C ASN A 29 10.91 -0.80 -6.34
N LEU A 30 10.56 0.42 -6.74
CA LEU A 30 9.21 0.95 -6.73
C LEU A 30 8.75 1.11 -8.17
N ILE A 31 7.58 0.56 -8.48
CA ILE A 31 6.88 0.81 -9.73
C ILE A 31 5.84 1.90 -9.48
N ILE A 32 5.82 2.89 -10.38
CA ILE A 32 4.91 4.02 -10.36
C ILE A 32 4.12 3.95 -11.67
N ASN A 33 2.81 3.77 -11.56
CA ASN A 33 1.88 3.88 -12.69
C ASN A 33 1.03 5.14 -12.52
N VAL A 34 1.24 6.10 -13.41
CA VAL A 34 0.48 7.36 -13.51
C VAL A 34 -0.66 7.14 -14.49
N GLN A 35 -1.90 7.26 -14.02
CA GLN A 35 -3.12 7.15 -14.82
C GLN A 35 -3.94 8.45 -14.74
N PRO A 36 -4.92 8.69 -15.63
CA PRO A 36 -5.68 9.94 -15.61
C PRO A 36 -6.52 10.12 -14.34
N SER A 37 -7.00 9.02 -13.76
CA SER A 37 -7.86 9.03 -12.57
C SER A 37 -7.12 8.71 -11.27
N LYS A 38 -5.89 8.19 -11.32
CA LYS A 38 -5.19 7.72 -10.13
C LYS A 38 -3.68 7.61 -10.29
N LEU A 39 -2.99 7.66 -9.15
CA LEU A 39 -1.60 7.25 -9.03
C LEU A 39 -1.53 5.90 -8.34
N LEU A 40 -0.86 4.93 -8.97
CA LEU A 40 -0.55 3.64 -8.39
C LEU A 40 0.95 3.57 -8.07
N LEU A 41 1.25 3.19 -6.83
CA LEU A 41 2.58 2.85 -6.37
C LEU A 41 2.55 1.37 -6.00
N GLN A 42 3.49 0.56 -6.48
CA GLN A 42 3.54 -0.86 -6.10
C GLN A 42 4.99 -1.32 -5.93
N ILE A 43 5.18 -2.31 -5.08
CA ILE A 43 6.46 -3.02 -5.02
C ILE A 43 6.56 -4.03 -6.15
N GLU A 44 7.78 -4.36 -6.54
CA GLU A 44 8.03 -5.48 -7.44
C GLU A 44 7.78 -6.80 -6.69
N SER A 45 6.84 -7.61 -7.17
CA SER A 45 6.67 -8.98 -6.66
C SER A 45 7.72 -9.88 -7.32
N GLU A 46 8.45 -10.65 -6.52
CA GLU A 46 9.24 -11.75 -7.06
C GLU A 46 8.29 -12.84 -7.58
N ALA A 47 8.64 -13.48 -8.70
CA ALA A 47 7.77 -14.40 -9.43
C ALA A 47 7.26 -15.59 -8.60
N TYR A 48 7.98 -15.98 -7.54
CA TYR A 48 7.65 -17.12 -6.70
C TYR A 48 7.01 -16.74 -5.37
N ASP A 49 6.97 -15.44 -5.04
CA ASP A 49 6.66 -14.99 -3.69
C ASP A 49 5.16 -14.67 -3.50
N GLY A 50 4.45 -14.46 -4.61
CA GLY A 50 3.00 -14.24 -4.69
C GLY A 50 2.47 -13.04 -3.88
N GLN A 51 3.37 -12.23 -3.32
CA GLN A 51 3.08 -11.11 -2.45
C GLN A 51 2.85 -9.86 -3.30
N TYR A 52 1.71 -9.19 -3.08
CA TYR A 52 1.43 -7.91 -3.72
C TYR A 52 1.31 -6.84 -2.65
N LEU A 53 1.99 -5.71 -2.84
CA LEU A 53 1.80 -4.50 -2.03
C LEU A 53 1.67 -3.31 -2.97
N TRP A 54 0.54 -2.62 -2.92
CA TRP A 54 0.34 -1.41 -3.70
C TRP A 54 -0.47 -0.38 -2.93
N CYS A 55 -0.26 0.88 -3.31
CA CYS A 55 -0.99 2.04 -2.87
C CYS A 55 -1.69 2.63 -4.08
N GLU A 56 -2.98 2.89 -3.94
CA GLU A 56 -3.79 3.62 -4.90
C GLU A 56 -4.19 4.95 -4.29
N ILE A 57 -4.00 6.02 -5.06
CA ILE A 57 -4.36 7.38 -4.68
C ILE A 57 -5.24 7.96 -5.77
N ASP A 58 -6.47 8.33 -5.41
CA ASP A 58 -7.41 9.02 -6.31
C ASP A 58 -6.84 10.38 -6.75
N ALA A 59 -6.92 10.65 -8.05
CA ALA A 59 -6.49 11.89 -8.67
C ALA A 59 -7.63 12.67 -9.36
N THR A 60 -8.88 12.21 -9.21
CA THR A 60 -10.07 12.83 -9.81
C THR A 60 -10.60 14.00 -8.98
N LEU A 61 -10.37 13.98 -7.67
CA LEU A 61 -10.86 15.00 -6.74
C LEU A 61 -9.84 16.13 -6.55
N ARG A 62 -10.22 17.37 -6.90
CA ARG A 62 -9.35 18.56 -6.73
C ARG A 62 -9.03 18.89 -5.27
N ASP A 63 -9.99 18.65 -4.36
CA ASP A 63 -9.82 18.82 -2.92
C ASP A 63 -9.35 17.49 -2.26
N GLY A 64 -8.89 16.55 -3.09
CA GLY A 64 -8.43 15.21 -2.74
C GLY A 64 -6.99 15.16 -2.24
N PHE A 65 -6.31 14.06 -2.57
CA PHE A 65 -4.90 13.87 -2.19
C PHE A 65 -3.97 14.84 -2.95
N PHE A 66 -4.29 15.12 -4.21
CA PHE A 66 -3.57 16.03 -5.08
C PHE A 66 -4.39 17.29 -5.37
N SER A 67 -3.83 18.47 -5.09
CA SER A 67 -4.45 19.75 -5.47
C SER A 67 -4.27 20.08 -6.95
N GLU A 68 -3.27 19.47 -7.58
CA GLU A 68 -3.06 19.51 -9.02
C GLU A 68 -2.60 18.14 -9.48
N TYR A 69 -3.22 17.63 -10.55
CA TYR A 69 -2.79 16.40 -11.20
C TYR A 69 -2.93 16.56 -12.72
N LEU A 70 -1.79 16.56 -13.41
CA LEU A 70 -1.70 16.71 -14.85
C LEU A 70 -0.83 15.60 -15.41
N MET A 71 -1.39 14.81 -16.31
CA MET A 71 -0.63 13.78 -17.00
C MET A 71 -1.06 13.70 -18.46
N ASP A 72 -0.11 13.33 -19.30
CA ASP A 72 -0.30 13.09 -20.73
C ASP A 72 0.57 11.88 -21.07
N GLY A 73 -0.06 10.75 -21.36
CA GLY A 73 0.55 9.44 -21.49
C GLY A 73 1.33 9.25 -22.80
N ILE A 74 1.22 8.05 -23.34
CA ILE A 74 1.85 7.66 -24.61
C ILE A 74 0.95 8.04 -25.78
N ASP A 75 -0.31 7.60 -25.74
CA ASP A 75 -1.34 7.88 -26.75
C ASP A 75 -2.74 7.94 -26.09
N THR A 76 -3.77 8.23 -26.89
CA THR A 76 -5.15 8.38 -26.41
C THR A 76 -5.78 7.08 -25.91
N GLU A 77 -5.33 5.93 -26.41
CA GLU A 77 -5.84 4.61 -25.99
C GLU A 77 -5.10 4.09 -24.74
N HIS A 78 -3.82 4.42 -24.61
CA HIS A 78 -2.90 3.99 -23.55
C HIS A 78 -2.38 5.21 -22.79
N ASN A 79 -3.32 5.98 -22.24
CA ASN A 79 -3.03 7.22 -21.53
C ASN A 79 -2.51 6.95 -20.11
N GLN A 80 -1.41 6.21 -20.00
CA GLN A 80 -0.75 5.87 -18.74
C GLN A 80 0.77 5.99 -18.89
N ILE A 81 1.48 6.15 -17.76
CA ILE A 81 2.94 6.19 -17.73
C ILE A 81 3.42 5.24 -16.63
N TYR A 82 4.06 4.15 -17.05
CA TYR A 82 4.80 3.27 -16.14
C TYR A 82 6.25 3.72 -16.05
N MET A 83 6.74 3.84 -14.82
CA MET A 83 8.14 4.10 -14.53
C MET A 83 8.59 3.34 -13.29
N THR A 84 9.87 3.01 -13.24
CA THR A 84 10.49 2.35 -12.08
C THR A 84 11.63 3.19 -11.52
N CYS A 85 11.82 3.12 -10.20
CA CYS A 85 12.93 3.76 -9.52
C CYS A 85 13.33 3.00 -8.26
N LEU A 86 14.50 3.33 -7.71
CA LEU A 86 14.91 2.83 -6.40
C LEU A 86 14.06 3.48 -5.30
N ALA A 87 13.35 2.67 -4.53
CA ALA A 87 12.47 3.15 -3.46
C ALA A 87 13.24 3.96 -2.41
N ALA A 88 14.47 3.55 -2.07
CA ALA A 88 15.36 4.29 -1.17
C ALA A 88 15.75 5.68 -1.69
N SER A 89 15.88 5.86 -3.02
CA SER A 89 16.14 7.17 -3.61
C SER A 89 14.95 8.10 -3.49
N PHE A 90 13.73 7.55 -3.67
CA PHE A 90 12.51 8.33 -3.46
C PHE A 90 12.32 8.69 -1.98
N LEU A 91 12.52 7.76 -1.05
CA LEU A 91 12.48 8.07 0.38
C LEU A 91 13.49 9.16 0.76
N ARG A 92 14.71 9.10 0.21
CA ARG A 92 15.75 10.12 0.45
C ARG A 92 15.32 11.48 -0.08
N ALA A 93 14.72 11.52 -1.26
CA ALA A 93 14.18 12.75 -1.83
C ALA A 93 13.08 13.36 -0.95
N LEU A 94 12.34 12.57 -0.17
CA LEU A 94 11.32 13.04 0.78
C LEU A 94 11.83 13.26 2.21
N SER A 95 13.13 13.09 2.47
CA SER A 95 13.67 13.05 3.84
C SER A 95 13.46 14.33 4.65
N TYR A 96 13.39 15.49 3.98
CA TYR A 96 13.15 16.79 4.62
C TYR A 96 11.80 16.86 5.33
N VAL A 97 10.77 16.23 4.75
CA VAL A 97 9.39 16.19 5.27
C VAL A 97 9.30 15.52 6.65
N ARG A 98 10.25 14.63 6.98
CA ARG A 98 10.21 13.85 8.22
C ARG A 98 10.17 14.74 9.47
N ASN A 99 10.93 15.83 9.45
CA ASN A 99 11.15 16.69 10.62
C ASN A 99 10.66 18.12 10.40
N ASN A 100 10.24 18.48 9.18
CA ASN A 100 9.88 19.85 8.82
C ASN A 100 8.47 19.92 8.27
N ALA A 101 7.76 21.00 8.56
CA ALA A 101 6.54 21.34 7.86
C ALA A 101 6.88 21.85 6.46
N VAL A 102 6.17 21.34 5.46
CA VAL A 102 6.36 21.67 4.05
C VAL A 102 5.02 22.17 3.52
N GLU A 103 5.02 23.31 2.84
CA GLU A 103 3.79 23.93 2.30
C GLU A 103 3.24 23.13 1.13
N TYR A 104 4.13 22.67 0.24
CA TYR A 104 3.76 21.80 -0.85
C TYR A 104 4.91 20.90 -1.29
N ILE A 105 4.54 19.76 -1.86
CA ILE A 105 5.41 18.89 -2.65
C ILE A 105 4.87 18.85 -4.06
N LYS A 106 5.77 18.98 -5.03
CA LYS A 106 5.45 18.81 -6.44
C LYS A 106 6.30 17.70 -7.03
N LEU A 107 5.62 16.71 -7.61
CA LEU A 107 6.21 15.64 -8.39
C LEU A 107 6.12 16.03 -9.86
N LYS A 108 7.21 15.90 -10.61
CA LYS A 108 7.23 16.21 -12.05
C LYS A 108 8.14 15.28 -12.81
N LEU A 109 7.63 14.66 -13.87
CA LEU A 109 8.48 13.95 -14.82
C LEU A 109 9.24 14.97 -15.67
N ILE A 110 10.56 14.93 -15.57
CA ILE A 110 11.47 15.80 -16.32
C ILE A 110 12.45 14.96 -17.14
N LYS A 111 12.93 15.54 -18.24
CA LYS A 111 14.03 14.98 -19.02
C LYS A 111 15.24 15.88 -18.84
N THR A 112 16.28 15.34 -18.24
CA THR A 112 17.61 15.97 -18.21
C THR A 112 18.47 15.30 -19.28
N HIS A 113 19.61 14.71 -18.90
CA HIS A 113 20.32 13.73 -19.73
C HIS A 113 19.64 12.36 -19.72
N MET A 114 18.84 12.08 -18.69
CA MET A 114 17.99 10.90 -18.54
C MET A 114 16.61 11.29 -17.99
N PRO A 115 15.59 10.41 -18.08
CA PRO A 115 14.30 10.62 -17.42
C PRO A 115 14.47 10.64 -15.90
N CYS A 116 13.92 11.67 -15.24
CA CYS A 116 13.92 11.77 -13.79
C CYS A 116 12.55 12.18 -13.27
N LEU A 117 12.18 11.68 -12.09
CA LEU A 117 11.10 12.23 -11.27
C LEU A 117 11.68 13.32 -10.38
N ALA A 118 11.36 14.57 -10.71
CA ALA A 118 11.68 15.72 -9.87
C ALA A 118 10.72 15.79 -8.68
N VAL A 119 11.28 15.98 -7.49
CA VAL A 119 10.58 16.25 -6.24
C VAL A 119 10.98 17.65 -5.80
N GLU A 120 10.06 18.60 -5.94
CA GLU A 120 10.24 20.01 -5.52
C GLU A 120 9.45 20.26 -4.23
N MET A 121 10.04 20.95 -3.26
CA MET A 121 9.38 21.31 -2.00
C MET A 121 9.57 22.79 -1.67
N SER A 122 8.56 23.38 -1.02
CA SER A 122 8.61 24.73 -0.45
C SER A 122 8.38 24.70 1.05
N THR A 123 9.04 25.62 1.76
CA THR A 123 8.93 25.80 3.21
C THR A 123 8.39 27.19 3.51
N THR A 124 7.64 27.33 4.61
CA THR A 124 7.20 28.63 5.15
C THR A 124 8.42 29.44 5.60
N ILE A 125 8.62 30.61 5.00
CA ILE A 125 9.69 31.56 5.37
C ILE A 125 9.24 32.34 6.61
N THR A 126 9.99 32.28 7.72
CA THR A 126 9.66 33.03 8.95
C THR A 126 10.40 34.36 9.10
N ASN A 127 11.27 34.75 8.15
CA ASN A 127 12.06 35.99 8.21
C ASN A 127 12.03 36.78 6.89
N ASP A 128 11.70 38.07 6.96
CA ASP A 128 11.59 39.03 5.82
C ASP A 128 12.92 39.34 5.09
N GLN A 129 14.04 38.70 5.45
CA GLN A 129 15.35 38.88 4.80
C GLN A 129 15.75 37.72 3.87
N ASP A 130 14.98 36.62 3.83
CA ASP A 130 15.23 35.48 2.94
C ASP A 130 14.18 35.42 1.80
N VAL A 131 14.14 36.46 0.96
CA VAL A 131 13.26 36.58 -0.22
C VAL A 131 13.53 35.49 -1.30
N LEU A 132 14.42 34.53 -1.02
CA LEU A 132 14.83 33.44 -1.90
C LEU A 132 15.02 32.13 -1.12
N THR A 133 14.03 31.65 -0.36
CA THR A 133 14.19 30.32 0.28
C THR A 133 14.33 29.21 -0.76
N PRO A 134 15.24 28.24 -0.53
CA PRO A 134 15.59 27.24 -1.51
C PRO A 134 14.40 26.32 -1.78
N LYS A 135 13.95 26.30 -3.03
CA LYS A 135 13.16 25.18 -3.56
C LYS A 135 14.05 23.94 -3.42
N ILE A 136 13.80 23.11 -2.40
CA ILE A 136 14.51 21.84 -2.27
C ILE A 136 14.08 21.02 -3.47
N GLN A 137 15.03 20.71 -4.34
CA GLN A 137 14.76 19.97 -5.55
C GLN A 137 15.66 18.74 -5.60
N HIS A 138 15.02 17.58 -5.67
CA HIS A 138 15.69 16.32 -5.94
C HIS A 138 15.25 15.80 -7.31
N ALA A 139 16.18 15.23 -8.06
CA ALA A 139 15.88 14.52 -9.31
C ALA A 139 16.19 13.05 -9.09
N ILE A 140 15.16 12.21 -9.08
CA ILE A 140 15.29 10.76 -8.92
C ILE A 140 15.37 10.16 -10.33
N PRO A 141 16.46 9.47 -10.70
CA PRO A 141 16.51 8.73 -11.96
C PRO A 141 15.36 7.71 -12.04
N VAL A 142 14.65 7.69 -13.17
CA VAL A 142 13.58 6.73 -13.44
C VAL A 142 13.83 6.00 -14.75
N THR A 143 13.41 4.75 -14.82
CA THR A 143 13.33 3.98 -16.07
C THR A 143 11.88 3.99 -16.52
N VAL A 144 11.62 4.52 -17.71
CA VAL A 144 10.27 4.44 -18.31
C VAL A 144 10.08 3.03 -18.86
N VAL A 145 8.99 2.38 -18.49
CA VAL A 145 8.71 0.99 -18.89
C VAL A 145 8.05 0.96 -20.27
N PRO A 146 8.58 0.18 -21.23
CA PRO A 146 7.92 -0.06 -22.51
C PRO A 146 6.55 -0.73 -22.36
N ARG A 147 5.61 -0.39 -23.26
CA ARG A 147 4.24 -0.94 -23.23
C ARG A 147 4.18 -2.47 -23.27
N SER A 148 5.11 -3.11 -23.98
CA SER A 148 5.21 -4.57 -24.07
C SER A 148 5.37 -5.26 -22.72
N GLU A 149 5.89 -4.55 -21.73
CA GLU A 149 6.22 -5.08 -20.41
C GLU A 149 5.16 -4.72 -19.36
N TRP A 150 4.14 -3.92 -19.66
CA TRP A 150 3.17 -3.45 -18.66
C TRP A 150 2.40 -4.58 -17.98
N ASN A 151 2.15 -5.68 -18.70
CA ASN A 151 1.42 -6.84 -18.19
C ASN A 151 2.13 -7.50 -17.00
N GLN A 152 3.45 -7.38 -16.88
CA GLN A 152 4.19 -7.95 -15.74
C GLN A 152 3.91 -7.23 -14.42
N TYR A 153 3.31 -6.03 -14.49
CA TYR A 153 2.94 -5.22 -13.34
C TYR A 153 1.44 -5.27 -13.04
N ALA A 154 0.70 -6.20 -13.63
CA ALA A 154 -0.73 -6.38 -13.38
C ALA A 154 -0.96 -6.70 -11.89
N ILE A 155 -1.86 -5.94 -11.26
CA ILE A 155 -2.30 -6.14 -9.89
C ILE A 155 -3.54 -7.05 -9.91
N PRO A 156 -3.66 -8.04 -9.00
CA PRO A 156 -4.85 -8.87 -8.91
C PRO A 156 -6.02 -8.09 -8.27
N LEU A 157 -6.78 -7.36 -9.10
CA LEU A 157 -7.92 -6.53 -8.67
C LEU A 157 -9.22 -7.33 -8.47
N GLU A 158 -9.34 -8.50 -9.11
CA GLU A 158 -10.55 -9.33 -9.13
C GLU A 158 -10.40 -10.57 -8.25
N VAL A 159 -10.09 -10.36 -6.97
CA VAL A 159 -10.07 -11.46 -5.99
C VAL A 159 -11.35 -11.42 -5.18
N GLU A 160 -12.16 -12.46 -5.30
CA GLU A 160 -13.30 -12.68 -4.42
C GLU A 160 -12.82 -13.26 -3.08
N TYR A 161 -13.25 -12.65 -1.99
CA TYR A 161 -12.96 -13.10 -0.63
C TYR A 161 -14.23 -13.69 -0.01
N ASP A 162 -14.07 -14.53 1.00
CA ASP A 162 -15.19 -15.15 1.71
C ASP A 162 -15.66 -14.25 2.86
N LEU A 163 -14.73 -13.83 3.72
CA LEU A 163 -15.01 -12.98 4.88
C LEU A 163 -14.13 -11.73 4.90
N SER A 164 -14.72 -10.61 5.33
CA SER A 164 -14.04 -9.34 5.60
C SER A 164 -14.22 -8.98 7.07
N ILE A 165 -13.11 -8.81 7.80
CA ILE A 165 -13.12 -8.49 9.23
C ILE A 165 -12.31 -7.23 9.51
N ALA A 166 -12.86 -6.34 10.33
CA ALA A 166 -12.13 -5.19 10.85
C ALA A 166 -10.93 -5.66 11.68
N MET A 167 -9.77 -5.04 11.49
CA MET A 167 -8.57 -5.41 12.24
C MET A 167 -8.40 -4.58 13.52
N PRO A 168 -7.80 -5.14 14.58
CA PRO A 168 -7.43 -4.39 15.78
C PRO A 168 -6.29 -3.40 15.47
N ALA A 169 -5.98 -2.50 16.41
CA ALA A 169 -4.97 -1.47 16.21
C ALA A 169 -3.60 -2.03 15.75
N GLY A 170 -3.00 -1.41 14.72
CA GLY A 170 -1.76 -1.89 14.11
C GLY A 170 -0.58 -2.04 15.08
N LYS A 171 -0.52 -1.22 16.14
CA LYS A 171 0.47 -1.36 17.22
C LYS A 171 0.32 -2.68 18.00
N SER A 172 -0.91 -3.13 18.22
CA SER A 172 -1.19 -4.40 18.89
C SER A 172 -0.74 -5.57 18.02
N LEU A 173 -1.11 -5.54 16.74
CA LEU A 173 -0.70 -6.57 15.77
C LEU A 173 0.82 -6.62 15.60
N ARG A 174 1.49 -5.47 15.53
CA ARG A 174 2.96 -5.40 15.50
C ARG A 174 3.59 -6.12 16.70
N GLY A 175 3.17 -5.78 17.92
CA GLY A 175 3.72 -6.40 19.13
C GLY A 175 3.44 -7.90 19.23
N LEU A 176 2.32 -8.35 18.67
CA LEU A 176 1.96 -9.77 18.60
C LEU A 176 2.79 -10.53 17.57
N LEU A 177 2.91 -10.00 16.35
CA LEU A 177 3.65 -10.61 15.25
C LEU A 177 5.16 -10.64 15.50
N ASP A 178 5.71 -9.64 16.19
CA ASP A 178 7.12 -9.61 16.61
C ASP A 178 7.49 -10.79 17.53
N LYS A 179 6.54 -11.24 18.37
CA LYS A 179 6.70 -12.44 19.18
C LYS A 179 6.51 -13.72 18.36
N LYS A 180 5.46 -13.76 17.54
CA LYS A 180 5.06 -14.95 16.76
C LYS A 180 6.05 -15.33 15.66
N LYS A 181 6.72 -14.36 15.02
CA LYS A 181 7.71 -14.61 13.95
C LYS A 181 8.91 -15.44 14.40
N ASN A 182 9.20 -15.45 15.71
CA ASN A 182 10.28 -16.21 16.30
C ASN A 182 9.83 -17.61 16.79
N LEU A 183 8.51 -17.88 16.83
CA LEU A 183 7.96 -19.17 17.25
C LEU A 183 7.80 -20.12 16.08
N ALA A 184 7.23 -19.65 14.96
CA ALA A 184 7.03 -20.48 13.78
C ALA A 184 7.12 -19.67 12.48
N PRO A 185 7.46 -20.32 11.35
CA PRO A 185 7.54 -19.66 10.05
C PRO A 185 6.17 -19.22 9.52
N THR A 186 5.08 -19.85 9.96
CA THR A 186 3.72 -19.57 9.47
C THR A 186 2.76 -19.22 10.61
N VAL A 187 1.78 -18.38 10.31
CA VAL A 187 0.69 -17.99 11.21
C VAL A 187 -0.64 -18.17 10.49
N THR A 188 -1.61 -18.79 11.16
CA THR A 188 -2.96 -18.96 10.64
C THR A 188 -3.87 -17.90 11.22
N LEU A 189 -4.52 -17.13 10.34
CA LEU A 189 -5.55 -16.17 10.71
C LEU A 189 -6.90 -16.84 10.52
N TYR A 190 -7.72 -16.83 11.56
CA TYR A 190 -9.11 -17.29 11.53
C TYR A 190 -10.01 -16.08 11.73
N ALA A 191 -10.89 -15.80 10.78
CA ALA A 191 -11.98 -14.84 10.94
C ALA A 191 -13.28 -15.62 11.07
N THR A 192 -14.09 -15.26 12.06
CA THR A 192 -15.41 -15.86 12.28
C THR A 192 -16.49 -14.82 12.11
N THR A 193 -17.70 -15.25 11.76
CA THR A 193 -18.88 -14.37 11.71
C THR A 193 -19.34 -13.90 13.10
N ASN A 194 -18.71 -14.38 14.18
CA ASN A 194 -18.95 -13.98 15.56
C ASN A 194 -18.09 -12.78 15.98
N ASP A 195 -17.65 -11.97 15.02
CA ASP A 195 -16.81 -10.80 15.25
C ASP A 195 -15.48 -11.11 15.99
N GLU A 196 -14.90 -12.29 15.72
CA GLU A 196 -13.65 -12.75 16.32
C GLU A 196 -12.59 -13.04 15.25
N LEU A 197 -11.41 -12.45 15.44
CA LEU A 197 -10.18 -12.72 14.69
C LEU A 197 -9.19 -13.46 15.60
N SER A 198 -8.74 -14.63 15.18
CA SER A 198 -7.74 -15.41 15.91
C SER A 198 -6.45 -15.57 15.10
N LEU A 199 -5.31 -15.33 15.73
CA LEU A 199 -3.98 -15.57 15.15
C LEU A 199 -3.35 -16.76 15.87
N VAL A 200 -3.25 -17.89 15.17
CA VAL A 200 -2.76 -19.15 15.72
C VAL A 200 -1.39 -19.47 15.13
N VAL A 201 -0.46 -19.83 16.00
CA VAL A 201 0.86 -20.33 15.63
C VAL A 201 1.05 -21.68 16.29
N GLU A 202 1.33 -22.69 15.49
CA GLU A 202 1.52 -24.06 15.92
C GLU A 202 2.97 -24.49 15.69
N THR A 203 3.54 -25.14 16.70
CA THR A 203 4.85 -25.78 16.66
C THR A 203 4.70 -27.19 17.22
N GLU A 204 5.73 -28.03 17.11
CA GLU A 204 5.71 -29.39 17.66
C GLU A 204 5.45 -29.44 19.17
N VAL A 205 5.80 -28.38 19.91
CA VAL A 205 5.77 -28.37 21.38
C VAL A 205 4.67 -27.48 21.95
N VAL A 206 4.35 -26.38 21.27
CA VAL A 206 3.42 -25.35 21.77
C VAL A 206 2.51 -24.85 20.65
N THR A 207 1.24 -24.66 21.00
CA THR A 207 0.28 -23.88 20.22
C THR A 207 0.01 -22.55 20.93
N VAL A 208 0.22 -21.43 20.23
CA VAL A 208 -0.07 -20.09 20.74
C VAL A 208 -1.20 -19.48 19.91
N ALA A 209 -2.39 -19.43 20.49
CA ALA A 209 -3.53 -18.72 19.93
C ALA A 209 -3.68 -17.34 20.57
N SER A 210 -4.11 -16.36 19.78
CA SER A 210 -4.36 -14.99 20.25
C SER A 210 -5.64 -14.51 19.63
N HIS A 211 -6.58 -14.09 20.48
CA HIS A 211 -7.96 -13.83 20.09
C HIS A 211 -8.28 -12.35 20.25
N TYR A 212 -8.86 -11.77 19.21
CA TYR A 212 -9.42 -10.43 19.21
C TYR A 212 -10.92 -10.53 18.98
N ARG A 213 -11.70 -9.96 19.90
CA ARG A 213 -13.18 -10.01 19.87
C ARG A 213 -13.77 -8.64 19.60
N ASN A 214 -15.05 -8.62 19.26
CA ASN A 214 -15.81 -7.42 18.92
C ASN A 214 -15.24 -6.69 17.70
N LEU A 215 -14.72 -7.46 16.74
CA LEU A 215 -14.23 -7.00 15.45
C LEU A 215 -15.31 -7.22 14.41
N LYS A 216 -15.93 -6.16 13.90
CA LYS A 216 -17.01 -6.27 12.90
C LYS A 216 -16.58 -7.14 11.72
N CYS A 217 -17.25 -8.28 11.53
CA CYS A 217 -17.05 -9.23 10.46
C CYS A 217 -18.27 -9.23 9.54
N VAL A 218 -18.04 -9.19 8.24
CA VAL A 218 -19.08 -9.24 7.22
C VAL A 218 -18.68 -10.24 6.13
N PRO A 219 -19.63 -10.97 5.54
CA PRO A 219 -19.38 -11.69 4.29
C PRO A 219 -18.89 -10.68 3.23
N ALA A 220 -17.78 -11.00 2.58
CA ALA A 220 -17.20 -10.11 1.57
C ALA A 220 -18.04 -10.14 0.27
N HIS A 221 -18.70 -11.26 -0.01
CA HIS A 221 -19.70 -11.39 -1.07
C HIS A 221 -21.10 -10.99 -0.57
N LYS A 222 -21.74 -10.02 -1.22
CA LYS A 222 -23.17 -9.76 -1.06
C LYS A 222 -23.91 -10.63 -2.07
N PRO A 223 -24.91 -11.44 -1.67
CA PRO A 223 -25.71 -12.18 -2.64
C PRO A 223 -26.38 -11.20 -3.59
N GLY A 224 -26.04 -11.29 -4.88
CA GLY A 224 -26.77 -10.61 -5.94
C GLY A 224 -28.19 -11.19 -6.08
N PRO A 225 -29.13 -10.44 -6.69
CA PRO A 225 -30.50 -10.91 -6.90
C PRO A 225 -30.62 -12.09 -7.88
N ASP A 226 -29.60 -12.33 -8.70
CA ASP A 226 -29.58 -13.40 -9.72
C ASP A 226 -28.28 -14.21 -9.63
N ALA A 227 -28.15 -15.15 -8.69
CA ALA A 227 -27.18 -16.24 -8.80
C ALA A 227 -27.49 -17.41 -7.84
N ASP A 228 -27.79 -18.56 -8.44
CA ASP A 228 -27.70 -19.92 -7.86
C ASP A 228 -26.26 -20.33 -7.47
N SER A 229 -25.37 -19.37 -7.20
CA SER A 229 -24.07 -19.64 -6.60
C SER A 229 -24.27 -19.68 -5.10
N ASN A 230 -24.28 -20.89 -4.53
CA ASN A 230 -24.27 -21.11 -3.09
C ASN A 230 -23.33 -20.09 -2.42
N PRO A 231 -23.83 -19.14 -1.62
CA PRO A 231 -22.94 -18.35 -0.79
C PRO A 231 -22.15 -19.39 0.01
N THR A 232 -20.82 -19.32 -0.03
CA THR A 232 -20.00 -20.02 0.95
C THR A 232 -20.41 -19.44 2.30
N ASN A 233 -21.44 -20.02 2.92
CA ASN A 233 -21.91 -19.75 4.28
C ASN A 233 -20.86 -20.31 5.26
N LEU A 234 -19.59 -19.96 5.04
CA LEU A 234 -18.52 -20.27 5.96
C LEU A 234 -18.73 -19.36 7.17
N SER A 235 -19.11 -19.98 8.29
CA SER A 235 -19.12 -19.33 9.61
C SER A 235 -17.72 -18.90 10.05
N GLU A 236 -16.69 -19.50 9.43
CA GLU A 236 -15.29 -19.26 9.70
C GLU A 236 -14.50 -19.38 8.40
N ALA A 237 -13.62 -18.42 8.13
CA ALA A 237 -12.64 -18.50 7.05
C ALA A 237 -11.24 -18.36 7.66
N CYS A 238 -10.35 -19.26 7.27
CA CYS A 238 -8.96 -19.22 7.70
C CYS A 238 -7.98 -19.08 6.53
N CYS A 239 -6.83 -18.47 6.78
CA CYS A 239 -5.71 -18.43 5.84
C CYS A 239 -4.38 -18.51 6.60
N ARG A 240 -3.53 -19.45 6.20
CA ARG A 240 -2.19 -19.65 6.75
C ARG A 240 -1.18 -18.90 5.89
N VAL A 241 -0.43 -17.98 6.48
CA VAL A 241 0.52 -17.12 5.76
C VAL A 241 1.91 -17.11 6.40
N ASP A 242 2.91 -16.65 5.66
CA ASP A 242 4.27 -16.46 6.19
C ASP A 242 4.29 -15.38 7.29
N THR A 243 4.73 -15.78 8.48
CA THR A 243 4.75 -14.89 9.66
C THR A 243 5.76 -13.76 9.50
N LYS A 244 6.89 -14.00 8.85
CA LYS A 244 7.94 -12.98 8.68
C LYS A 244 7.46 -11.90 7.72
N LYS A 245 6.88 -12.26 6.57
CA LYS A 245 6.31 -11.30 5.62
C LYS A 245 5.22 -10.45 6.27
N LEU A 246 4.31 -11.09 7.02
CA LEU A 246 3.26 -10.37 7.74
C LEU A 246 3.86 -9.45 8.82
N ALA A 247 4.84 -9.92 9.59
CA ALA A 247 5.52 -9.11 10.60
C ALA A 247 6.26 -7.91 9.98
N THR A 248 6.98 -8.11 8.86
CA THR A 248 7.69 -7.03 8.14
C THR A 248 6.72 -5.93 7.69
N LEU A 249 5.53 -6.26 7.20
CA LEU A 249 4.50 -5.25 6.93
C LEU A 249 4.18 -4.45 8.20
N PHE A 250 3.79 -5.13 9.28
CA PHE A 250 3.34 -4.44 10.50
C PHE A 250 4.45 -3.67 11.21
N GLU A 251 5.71 -4.05 11.07
CA GLU A 251 6.88 -3.29 11.55
C GLU A 251 7.10 -2.00 10.75
N THR A 252 6.79 -2.04 9.45
CA THR A 252 7.09 -0.95 8.52
C THR A 252 5.94 0.04 8.35
N ILE A 253 4.69 -0.30 8.65
CA ILE A 253 3.56 0.64 8.55
C ILE A 253 3.69 1.79 9.57
N ASN A 254 3.29 3.00 9.18
CA ASN A 254 3.22 4.15 10.08
C ASN A 254 2.15 5.15 9.61
N PHE A 255 1.03 4.64 9.09
CA PHE A 255 -0.03 5.45 8.50
C PHE A 255 -0.86 6.18 9.56
N TYR A 256 -1.34 7.39 9.26
CA TYR A 256 -2.20 8.16 10.15
C TYR A 256 -3.68 7.80 9.96
N ASP A 257 -4.37 7.53 11.07
CA ASP A 257 -5.84 7.40 11.11
C ASP A 257 -6.42 6.46 10.04
N VAL A 258 -5.86 5.25 9.96
CA VAL A 258 -6.26 4.24 8.97
C VAL A 258 -7.27 3.26 9.53
N ILE A 259 -8.25 2.91 8.69
CA ILE A 259 -9.14 1.78 8.93
C ILE A 259 -8.50 0.56 8.27
N MET A 260 -8.29 -0.49 9.07
CA MET A 260 -7.67 -1.71 8.59
C MET A 260 -8.72 -2.80 8.47
N THR A 261 -8.79 -3.44 7.30
CA THR A 261 -9.72 -4.54 7.02
C THR A 261 -8.93 -5.72 6.47
N ALA A 262 -9.11 -6.89 7.07
CA ALA A 262 -8.59 -8.15 6.54
C ALA A 262 -9.68 -8.85 5.74
N ASN A 263 -9.41 -9.12 4.47
CA ASN A 263 -10.24 -9.93 3.60
C ASN A 263 -9.58 -11.30 3.45
N ILE A 264 -10.30 -12.36 3.81
CA ILE A 264 -9.80 -13.73 3.84
C ILE A 264 -10.52 -14.51 2.75
N ARG A 265 -9.73 -15.11 1.86
CA ARG A 265 -10.17 -16.15 0.94
C ARG A 265 -9.70 -17.47 1.51
N HIS A 266 -10.65 -18.30 1.92
CA HIS A 266 -10.40 -19.49 2.73
C HIS A 266 -9.32 -20.37 2.08
N GLU A 267 -8.26 -20.64 2.84
CA GLU A 267 -7.11 -21.46 2.45
C GLU A 267 -6.33 -20.98 1.22
N GLN A 268 -6.62 -19.79 0.69
CA GLN A 268 -6.04 -19.32 -0.58
C GLN A 268 -5.25 -18.04 -0.44
N ALA A 269 -5.81 -17.00 0.18
CA ALA A 269 -5.15 -15.70 0.25
C ALA A 269 -5.68 -14.84 1.40
N LEU A 270 -4.77 -14.03 1.95
CA LEU A 270 -5.06 -12.96 2.88
C LEU A 270 -4.81 -11.63 2.19
N ASN A 271 -5.78 -10.72 2.23
CA ASN A 271 -5.60 -9.33 1.84
C ASN A 271 -5.81 -8.42 3.04
N ILE A 272 -4.86 -7.56 3.32
CA ILE A 272 -4.99 -6.49 4.32
C ILE A 272 -5.08 -5.16 3.60
N ARG A 273 -6.23 -4.52 3.74
CA ARG A 273 -6.52 -3.19 3.21
C ARG A 273 -6.37 -2.15 4.31
N PHE A 274 -5.62 -1.09 4.03
CA PHE A 274 -5.47 0.10 4.86
C PHE A 274 -6.15 1.24 4.14
N ASP A 275 -7.37 1.58 4.55
CA ASP A 275 -8.09 2.74 4.02
C ASP A 275 -7.60 4.00 4.71
N MET A 276 -7.13 4.94 3.90
CA MET A 276 -6.51 6.20 4.31
C MET A 276 -7.46 7.35 3.94
N ARG A 277 -7.11 8.56 4.37
CA ARG A 277 -7.87 9.77 4.02
C ARG A 277 -7.79 10.08 2.53
N GLN A 278 -8.74 10.89 2.04
CA GLN A 278 -8.74 11.44 0.69
C GLN A 278 -8.71 10.37 -0.42
N HIS A 279 -9.46 9.28 -0.23
CA HIS A 279 -9.60 8.19 -1.20
C HIS A 279 -8.26 7.54 -1.60
N ALA A 280 -7.31 7.50 -0.67
CA ALA A 280 -6.10 6.71 -0.79
C ALA A 280 -6.24 5.40 0.01
N PHE A 281 -5.66 4.31 -0.50
CA PHE A 281 -5.60 3.05 0.24
C PHE A 281 -4.35 2.25 -0.11
N VAL A 282 -3.89 1.42 0.83
CA VAL A 282 -2.84 0.42 0.61
C VAL A 282 -3.47 -0.96 0.69
N ASN A 283 -3.19 -1.84 -0.27
CA ASN A 283 -3.52 -3.26 -0.17
C ASN A 283 -2.26 -4.09 -0.08
N TYR A 284 -2.35 -5.15 0.70
CA TYR A 284 -1.30 -6.12 0.87
C TYR A 284 -1.86 -7.53 0.79
N ILE A 285 -1.51 -8.26 -0.27
CA ILE A 285 -1.94 -9.63 -0.50
C ILE A 285 -0.79 -10.58 -0.19
N LEU A 286 -1.10 -11.60 0.62
CA LEU A 286 -0.26 -12.77 0.85
C LEU A 286 -1.00 -14.03 0.39
N PRO A 287 -0.34 -14.91 -0.39
CA PRO A 287 -0.88 -16.21 -0.72
C PRO A 287 -0.84 -17.11 0.53
N ALA A 288 -1.73 -18.10 0.57
CA ALA A 288 -1.65 -19.14 1.57
C ALA A 288 -0.35 -19.94 1.39
N THR A 289 0.34 -20.24 2.48
CA THR A 289 1.45 -21.20 2.50
C THR A 289 0.86 -22.60 2.55
N ASN A 290 1.32 -23.49 1.67
CA ASN A 290 0.81 -24.87 1.58
C ASN A 290 0.68 -25.54 2.96
N PHE A 291 -0.46 -26.18 3.18
CA PHE A 291 -0.64 -27.15 4.26
C PHE A 291 0.09 -28.43 3.82
N GLU A 292 1.40 -28.52 4.11
CA GLU A 292 2.05 -29.84 4.19
C GLU A 292 1.64 -30.54 5.49
#